data_AF-A0A7L9IYC6-F1
#
_entry.id   AF-A0A7L9IYC6-F1
#
_cell.length_a   1.000
_cell.length_b   1.000
_cell.length_c   1.000
_cell.angle_alpha   90.00
_cell.angle_beta   90.00
_cell.angle_gamma   90.00
#
_symmetry.space_group_name_H-M   'P 1'
#
loop_
_entity.id
_entity.type
_entity.pdbx_description
1 polymer ?
#
loop_
_entity_poly.entity_id
_entity_poly.type
_entity_poly.pdbx_seq_one_letter_code
_entity_poly.pdbx_strand_id
1 'polypeptide(L)'
;MAVGDVIQIAAILVAAGASIVALIIASMDRRNAIKIAEDDRQAAADQARLLAELEAAIRLSVLEARGGHTDPIIRKDMGAETLALIAMLGPDRVPEMWKRRVEKSDEELRAFIANENEPEFLRDAVEAERAVYDILKDLRRSHRGMSAGR
;
A
#
# COMPACT_ATOMS: atom_id res chain seq x y z
N MET A 1 -6.65 60.64 36.03
CA MET A 1 -7.02 59.23 35.76
C MET A 1 -7.51 58.64 37.06
N ALA A 2 -8.74 58.12 37.10
CA ALA A 2 -9.22 57.46 38.31
C ALA A 2 -8.56 56.09 38.44
N VAL A 3 -8.35 55.60 39.67
CA VAL A 3 -7.79 54.27 39.92
C VAL A 3 -8.60 53.17 39.22
N GLY A 4 -9.91 53.37 39.08
CA GLY A 4 -10.80 52.46 38.34
C GLY A 4 -10.47 52.36 36.84
N ASP A 5 -10.11 53.46 36.17
CA ASP A 5 -9.76 53.46 34.75
C ASP A 5 -8.49 52.63 34.49
N VAL A 6 -7.51 52.75 35.39
CA VAL A 6 -6.23 52.03 35.29
C VAL A 6 -6.46 50.52 35.45
N ILE A 7 -7.30 50.11 36.40
CA ILE A 7 -7.65 48.70 36.62
C ILE A 7 -8.39 48.13 35.41
N GLN A 8 -9.33 48.90 34.83
CA GLN A 8 -10.09 48.46 33.66
C GLN A 8 -9.20 48.31 32.42
N ILE A 9 -8.30 49.25 32.17
CA ILE A 9 -7.32 49.16 31.07
C ILE A 9 -6.41 47.93 31.26
N ALA A 10 -5.89 47.72 32.47
CA ALA A 10 -5.06 46.55 32.77
C ALA A 10 -5.81 45.23 32.54
N ALA A 11 -7.08 45.15 32.96
CA ALA A 11 -7.92 43.96 32.74
C ALA A 11 -8.14 43.66 31.26
N ILE A 12 -8.38 44.69 30.43
CA ILE A 12 -8.55 44.55 28.98
C ILE A 12 -7.26 44.04 28.33
N LEU A 13 -6.10 44.59 28.72
CA LEU A 13 -4.81 44.15 28.19
C LEU A 13 -4.50 42.70 28.55
N VAL A 14 -4.80 42.28 29.78
CA VAL A 14 -4.65 40.88 30.21
C VAL A 14 -5.59 39.97 29.43
N ALA A 15 -6.85 40.36 29.25
CA ALA A 15 -7.82 39.58 28.47
C ALA A 15 -7.38 39.44 27.00
N ALA A 16 -6.92 40.53 26.38
CA ALA A 16 -6.40 40.50 25.01
C ALA A 16 -5.16 39.59 24.89
N GLY A 17 -4.22 39.68 25.84
CA GLY A 17 -3.06 38.81 25.90
C GLY A 17 -3.44 37.33 26.02
N ALA A 18 -4.38 37.01 26.92
CA ALA A 18 -4.88 35.65 27.09
C ALA A 18 -5.57 35.11 25.84
N SER A 19 -6.37 35.92 25.14
CA SER A 19 -7.01 35.53 23.88
C SER A 19 -5.99 35.22 22.78
N ILE A 20 -4.92 36.02 22.66
CA ILE A 20 -3.85 35.76 21.68
C ILE A 20 -3.14 34.44 21.97
N VAL A 21 -2.78 34.20 23.24
CA VAL A 21 -2.12 32.95 23.65
C VAL A 21 -3.04 31.75 23.38
N ALA A 22 -4.33 31.86 23.69
CA ALA A 22 -5.31 30.80 23.42
C ALA A 22 -5.40 30.47 21.91
N LEU A 23 -5.39 31.48 21.03
CA LEU A 23 -5.40 31.28 19.57
C LEU A 23 -4.13 30.59 19.09
N ILE A 24 -2.97 30.96 19.64
CA ILE A 24 -1.68 30.33 19.29
C ILE A 24 -1.69 28.86 19.70
N ILE A 25 -2.09 28.54 20.93
CA ILE A 25 -2.17 27.16 21.43
C ILE A 25 -3.16 26.36 20.58
N ALA A 26 -4.36 26.90 20.30
CA ALA A 26 -5.34 26.23 19.46
C ALA A 26 -4.82 25.97 18.03
N SER A 27 -4.08 26.92 17.46
CA SER A 27 -3.46 26.74 16.14
C SER A 27 -2.36 25.68 16.17
N MET A 28 -1.52 25.64 17.21
CA MET A 28 -0.47 24.64 17.36
C MET A 28 -1.05 23.25 17.57
N ASP A 29 -2.06 23.13 18.43
CA ASP A 29 -2.75 21.87 18.71
C ASP A 29 -3.40 21.31 17.46
N ARG A 30 -4.09 22.17 16.68
CA ARG A 30 -4.66 21.77 15.38
C ARG A 30 -3.62 21.24 14.41
N ARG A 31 -2.44 21.88 14.31
CA ARG A 31 -1.35 21.42 13.44
C ARG A 31 -0.79 20.08 13.90
N ASN A 32 -0.60 19.91 15.20
CA ASN A 32 -0.12 18.65 15.76
C ASN A 32 -1.13 17.52 15.57
N ALA A 33 -2.43 17.77 15.81
CA ALA A 33 -3.49 16.80 15.60
C ALA A 33 -3.58 16.34 14.13
N ILE A 34 -3.43 17.27 13.17
CA ILE A 34 -3.37 16.93 11.73
C ILE A 34 -2.16 16.04 11.45
N LYS A 35 -0.98 16.38 11.99
CA LYS A 35 0.23 15.61 11.79
C LYS A 35 0.11 14.19 12.36
N ILE A 36 -0.39 14.07 13.60
CA ILE A 36 -0.62 12.77 14.25
C ILE A 36 -1.62 11.94 13.44
N ALA A 37 -2.73 12.55 12.99
CA ALA A 37 -3.70 11.84 12.18
C ALA A 37 -3.14 11.36 10.83
N GLU A 38 -2.23 12.12 10.23
CA GLU A 38 -1.56 11.71 8.99
C GLU A 38 -0.57 10.58 9.23
N ASP A 39 0.25 10.68 10.27
CA ASP A 39 1.19 9.63 10.67
C ASP A 39 0.44 8.32 11.04
N ASP A 40 -0.69 8.42 11.77
CA ASP A 40 -1.55 7.28 12.11
C ASP A 40 -2.17 6.63 10.88
N ARG A 41 -2.64 7.42 9.90
CA ARG A 41 -3.16 6.89 8.63
C ARG A 41 -2.10 6.14 7.85
N GLN A 42 -0.87 6.66 7.82
CA GLN A 42 0.26 5.99 7.17
C GLN A 42 0.59 4.68 7.88
N ALA A 43 0.71 4.70 9.20
CA ALA A 43 0.96 3.50 9.99
C ALA A 43 -0.13 2.43 9.80
N ALA A 44 -1.40 2.85 9.77
CA ALA A 44 -2.53 1.95 9.52
C ALA A 44 -2.50 1.35 8.10
N ALA A 45 -2.16 2.15 7.09
CA ALA A 45 -2.00 1.67 5.71
C ALA A 45 -0.84 0.66 5.59
N ASP A 46 0.28 0.93 6.25
CA ASP A 46 1.44 0.04 6.29
C ASP A 46 1.10 -1.29 6.99
N GLN A 47 0.41 -1.21 8.13
CA GLN A 47 -0.03 -2.40 8.85
C GLN A 47 -1.01 -3.25 8.04
N ALA A 48 -2.00 -2.62 7.40
CA ALA A 48 -2.96 -3.30 6.53
C ALA A 48 -2.25 -4.02 5.37
N ARG A 49 -1.26 -3.35 4.76
CA ARG A 49 -0.42 -3.94 3.72
C ARG A 49 0.36 -5.15 4.22
N LEU A 50 1.03 -5.04 5.38
CA LEU A 50 1.80 -6.15 5.94
C LEU A 50 0.92 -7.35 6.29
N LEU A 51 -0.30 -7.12 6.78
CA LEU A 51 -1.26 -8.20 7.03
C LEU A 51 -1.69 -8.90 5.74
N ALA A 52 -1.95 -8.14 4.67
CA ALA A 52 -2.25 -8.72 3.35
C ALA A 52 -1.06 -9.51 2.78
N GLU A 53 0.16 -8.96 2.85
CA GLU A 53 1.38 -9.68 2.44
C GLU A 53 1.57 -10.96 3.27
N LEU A 54 1.33 -10.91 4.59
CA LEU A 54 1.43 -12.08 5.47
C LEU A 54 0.42 -13.16 5.09
N GLU A 55 -0.84 -12.81 4.85
CA GLU A 55 -1.88 -13.77 4.45
C GLU A 55 -1.51 -14.47 3.14
N ALA A 56 -1.05 -13.72 2.14
CA ALA A 56 -0.59 -14.31 0.89
C ALA A 56 0.64 -15.20 1.06
N ALA A 57 1.59 -14.81 1.91
CA ALA A 57 2.78 -15.62 2.20
C ALA A 57 2.40 -16.95 2.87
N ILE A 58 1.48 -16.92 3.85
CA ILE A 58 0.96 -18.12 4.50
C ILE A 58 0.28 -19.02 3.46
N ARG A 59 -0.61 -18.46 2.65
CA ARG A 59 -1.34 -19.20 1.60
C ARG A 59 -0.39 -19.83 0.58
N LEU A 60 0.61 -19.08 0.12
CA LEU A 60 1.63 -19.58 -0.79
C LEU A 60 2.44 -20.73 -0.16
N SER A 61 2.83 -20.59 1.11
CA SER A 61 3.58 -21.64 1.82
C SER A 61 2.79 -22.94 1.91
N VAL A 62 1.48 -22.86 2.18
CA VAL A 62 0.60 -24.01 2.27
C VAL A 62 0.43 -24.66 0.89
N LEU A 63 0.27 -23.85 -0.16
CA LEU A 63 0.17 -24.36 -1.54
C LEU A 63 1.43 -25.11 -1.98
N GLU A 64 2.61 -24.53 -1.76
CA GLU A 64 3.88 -25.18 -2.11
C GLU A 64 4.12 -26.43 -1.26
N ALA A 65 3.76 -26.40 0.03
CA ALA A 65 3.89 -27.55 0.92
C ALA A 65 2.99 -28.73 0.53
N ARG A 66 1.86 -28.49 -0.16
CA ARG A 66 1.00 -29.57 -0.67
C ARG A 66 1.66 -30.39 -1.78
N GLY A 67 2.68 -29.87 -2.46
CA GLY A 67 3.42 -30.61 -3.48
C GLY A 67 2.65 -30.93 -4.77
N GLY A 68 1.46 -30.35 -4.94
CA GLY A 68 0.62 -30.50 -6.14
C GLY A 68 -0.58 -31.43 -5.96
N HIS A 69 -1.30 -31.68 -7.05
CA HIS A 69 -2.50 -32.51 -7.06
C HIS A 69 -2.54 -33.39 -8.32
N THR A 70 -3.12 -34.59 -8.22
CA THR A 70 -3.24 -35.53 -9.35
C THR A 70 -4.31 -35.11 -10.35
N ASP A 71 -5.41 -34.55 -9.85
CA ASP A 71 -6.45 -33.93 -10.68
C ASP A 71 -5.88 -32.76 -11.51
N PRO A 72 -6.01 -32.79 -12.85
CA PRO A 72 -5.48 -31.75 -13.73
C PRO A 72 -6.15 -30.38 -13.53
N ILE A 73 -7.43 -30.33 -13.17
CA ILE A 73 -8.16 -29.07 -12.93
C ILE A 73 -7.60 -28.42 -11.66
N ILE A 74 -7.57 -29.17 -10.56
CA ILE A 74 -7.08 -28.66 -9.27
C ILE A 74 -5.62 -28.21 -9.38
N ARG A 75 -4.80 -28.96 -10.12
CA ARG A 75 -3.39 -28.59 -10.36
C ARG A 75 -3.26 -27.28 -11.16
N LYS A 76 -4.14 -27.05 -12.15
CA LYS A 76 -4.15 -25.79 -12.91
C LYS A 76 -4.55 -24.62 -12.02
N ASP A 77 -5.58 -24.80 -11.20
CA ASP A 77 -6.07 -23.77 -10.27
C ASP A 77 -5.01 -23.42 -9.21
N MET A 78 -4.37 -24.44 -8.63
CA MET A 78 -3.25 -24.25 -7.71
C MET A 78 -2.07 -23.52 -8.37
N GLY A 79 -1.76 -23.84 -9.63
CA GLY A 79 -0.68 -23.19 -10.38
C GLY A 79 -0.95 -21.70 -10.62
N ALA A 80 -2.18 -21.36 -11.03
CA ALA A 80 -2.62 -19.98 -11.22
C ALA A 80 -2.61 -19.19 -9.89
N GLU A 81 -3.14 -19.81 -8.83
CA GLU A 81 -3.14 -19.20 -7.49
C GLU A 81 -1.71 -18.94 -6.98
N THR A 82 -0.82 -19.92 -7.13
CA THR A 82 0.59 -19.75 -6.79
C THR A 82 1.23 -18.58 -7.55
N LEU A 83 0.97 -18.45 -8.85
CA LEU A 83 1.55 -17.38 -9.65
C LEU A 83 1.04 -16.00 -9.20
N ALA A 84 -0.26 -15.88 -8.96
CA ALA A 84 -0.87 -14.66 -8.45
C ALA A 84 -0.30 -14.25 -7.07
N LEU A 85 -0.07 -15.21 -6.18
CA LEU A 85 0.52 -14.95 -4.87
C LEU A 85 1.99 -14.53 -4.98
N ILE A 86 2.77 -15.14 -5.87
CA ILE A 86 4.15 -14.69 -6.15
C ILE A 86 4.13 -13.26 -6.71
N ALA A 87 3.21 -12.96 -7.64
CA ALA A 87 3.01 -11.63 -8.22
C ALA A 87 2.72 -10.58 -7.13
N MET A 88 1.82 -10.91 -6.19
CA MET A 88 1.42 -10.06 -5.07
C MET A 88 2.57 -9.79 -4.09
N LEU A 89 3.30 -10.83 -3.70
CA LEU A 89 4.41 -10.74 -2.74
C LEU A 89 5.62 -10.01 -3.32
N GLY A 90 5.90 -10.20 -4.62
CA GLY A 90 6.97 -9.49 -5.29
C GLY A 90 8.38 -10.04 -5.07
N PRO A 91 9.37 -9.46 -5.78
CA PRO A 91 10.77 -9.87 -5.69
C PRO A 91 11.40 -9.60 -4.31
N ASP A 92 10.89 -8.62 -3.55
CA ASP A 92 11.43 -8.28 -2.23
C ASP A 92 11.12 -9.36 -1.18
N ARG A 93 10.04 -10.14 -1.36
CA ARG A 93 9.60 -11.19 -0.43
C ARG A 93 9.94 -12.60 -0.91
N VAL A 94 9.77 -12.87 -2.22
CA VAL A 94 9.96 -14.20 -2.82
C VAL A 94 10.91 -14.15 -4.04
N PRO A 95 12.16 -13.67 -3.89
CA PRO A 95 13.05 -13.33 -5.01
C PRO A 95 13.30 -14.50 -5.98
N GLU A 96 13.56 -15.70 -5.47
CA GLU A 96 13.84 -16.86 -6.32
C GLU A 96 12.61 -17.37 -7.08
N MET A 97 11.44 -17.35 -6.42
CA MET A 97 10.18 -17.76 -7.06
C MET A 97 9.73 -16.73 -8.09
N TRP A 98 9.93 -15.45 -7.77
CA TRP A 98 9.71 -14.33 -8.67
C TRP A 98 10.48 -14.52 -9.98
N LYS A 99 11.81 -14.66 -9.87
CA LYS A 99 12.70 -14.82 -11.01
C LYS A 99 12.34 -16.02 -11.87
N ARG A 100 11.99 -17.14 -11.23
CA ARG A 100 11.70 -18.39 -11.94
C ARG A 100 10.33 -18.42 -12.61
N ARG A 101 9.31 -17.79 -12.01
CA ARG A 101 7.91 -17.97 -12.43
C ARG A 101 7.26 -16.70 -13.00
N VAL A 102 7.68 -15.51 -12.58
CA VAL A 102 7.05 -14.23 -12.94
C VAL A 102 7.95 -13.36 -13.81
N GLU A 103 9.27 -13.38 -13.61
CA GLU A 103 10.24 -12.60 -14.40
C GLU A 103 10.36 -13.16 -15.83
N LYS A 104 9.30 -12.96 -16.61
CA LYS A 104 9.33 -12.90 -18.07
C LYS A 104 9.49 -11.43 -18.47
N SER A 105 10.24 -11.18 -19.53
CA SER A 105 10.33 -9.84 -20.09
C SER A 105 8.94 -9.40 -20.58
N ASP A 106 8.68 -8.09 -20.52
CA ASP A 106 7.41 -7.52 -21.00
C ASP A 106 7.20 -7.82 -22.51
N GLU A 107 8.29 -7.97 -23.25
CA GLU A 107 8.32 -8.43 -24.65
C GLU A 107 7.79 -9.87 -24.78
N GLU A 108 8.23 -10.80 -23.92
CA GLU A 108 7.79 -12.21 -23.93
C GLU A 108 6.32 -12.37 -23.54
N LEU A 109 5.84 -11.56 -22.58
CA LEU A 109 4.43 -11.56 -22.20
C LEU A 109 3.54 -11.02 -23.33
N ARG A 110 3.94 -9.90 -23.96
CA ARG A 110 3.23 -9.37 -25.13
C ARG A 110 3.27 -10.33 -26.31
N ALA A 111 4.40 -10.98 -26.57
CA ALA A 111 4.54 -11.97 -27.62
C ALA A 111 3.64 -13.19 -27.37
N PHE A 112 3.49 -13.63 -26.12
CA PHE A 112 2.57 -14.70 -25.76
C PHE A 112 1.10 -14.30 -25.97
N ILE A 113 0.71 -13.10 -25.53
CA ILE A 113 -0.65 -12.56 -25.73
C ILE A 113 -0.95 -12.39 -27.23
N ALA A 114 0.02 -11.97 -28.02
CA ALA A 114 -0.13 -11.77 -29.46
C ALA A 114 -0.07 -13.08 -30.28
N ASN A 115 0.28 -14.21 -29.68
CA ASN A 115 0.42 -15.47 -30.40
C ASN A 115 -0.96 -16.10 -30.69
N GLU A 116 -1.44 -15.97 -31.92
CA GLU A 116 -2.73 -16.54 -32.37
C GLU A 116 -2.78 -18.07 -32.37
N ASN A 117 -1.64 -18.75 -32.26
CA ASN A 117 -1.61 -20.20 -32.14
C ASN A 117 -1.91 -20.69 -30.72
N GLU A 118 -1.88 -19.80 -29.72
CA GLU A 118 -2.27 -20.13 -28.35
C GLU A 118 -3.80 -20.04 -28.20
N PRO A 119 -4.43 -20.99 -27.50
CA PRO A 119 -5.84 -20.91 -27.14
C PRO A 119 -6.20 -19.55 -26.52
N GLU A 120 -7.29 -18.95 -26.98
CA GLU A 120 -7.74 -17.61 -26.55
C GLU A 120 -7.80 -17.46 -25.03
N PHE A 121 -8.37 -18.45 -24.33
CA PHE A 121 -8.48 -18.44 -22.88
C PHE A 121 -7.13 -18.36 -22.14
N LEU A 122 -6.03 -18.85 -22.75
CA LEU A 122 -4.69 -18.75 -22.16
C LEU A 122 -4.12 -17.35 -22.33
N ARG A 123 -4.42 -16.69 -23.45
CA ARG A 123 -3.98 -15.31 -23.71
C ARG A 123 -4.70 -14.34 -22.78
N ASP A 124 -6.01 -14.52 -22.59
CA ASP A 124 -6.82 -13.74 -21.65
C ASP A 124 -6.35 -13.91 -20.19
N ALA A 125 -6.00 -15.15 -19.80
CA ALA A 125 -5.49 -15.42 -18.47
C ALA A 125 -4.15 -14.70 -18.21
N VAL A 126 -3.24 -14.72 -19.18
CA VAL A 126 -1.94 -14.03 -19.08
C VAL A 126 -2.11 -12.50 -19.10
N GLU A 127 -3.07 -11.98 -19.87
CA GLU A 127 -3.42 -10.56 -19.84
C GLU A 127 -3.95 -10.12 -18.46
N ALA A 128 -4.84 -10.91 -17.87
CA ALA A 128 -5.38 -10.64 -16.53
C ALA A 128 -4.27 -10.66 -15.45
N GLU A 129 -3.36 -11.65 -15.49
CA GLU A 129 -2.24 -11.74 -14.57
C GLU A 129 -1.27 -10.55 -14.72
N ARG A 130 -1.01 -10.10 -15.95
CA ARG A 130 -0.21 -8.91 -16.21
C ARG A 130 -0.85 -7.65 -15.64
N ALA A 131 -2.16 -7.47 -15.81
CA ALA A 131 -2.87 -6.34 -15.25
C ALA A 131 -2.78 -6.30 -13.71
N VAL A 132 -2.91 -7.46 -13.05
CA VAL A 132 -2.69 -7.59 -11.60
C VAL A 132 -1.27 -7.16 -11.23
N TYR A 133 -0.27 -7.63 -11.96
CA TYR A 133 1.13 -7.26 -11.71
C TYR A 133 1.37 -5.75 -11.87
N ASP A 134 0.84 -5.13 -12.92
CA ASP A 134 0.99 -3.69 -13.16
C ASP A 134 0.34 -2.86 -12.05
N ILE A 135 -0.86 -3.24 -11.61
CA ILE A 135 -1.53 -2.60 -10.46
C ILE A 135 -0.67 -2.70 -9.19
N LEU A 136 -0.11 -3.89 -8.91
CA LEU A 136 0.75 -4.10 -7.75
C LEU A 136 2.06 -3.30 -7.82
N LYS A 137 2.63 -3.18 -9.02
CA LYS A 137 3.82 -2.37 -9.29
C LYS A 137 3.55 -0.89 -9.08
N ASP A 138 2.40 -0.40 -9.54
CA ASP A 138 1.99 1.00 -9.38
C ASP A 138 1.64 1.33 -7.92
N LEU A 139 0.98 0.41 -7.20
CA LEU A 139 0.77 0.52 -5.75
C LEU A 139 2.12 0.66 -5.01
N ARG A 140 3.11 -0.16 -5.37
CA ARG A 140 4.45 -0.10 -4.77
C ARG A 140 5.19 1.20 -5.10
N ARG A 141 5.06 1.70 -6.34
CA ARG A 141 5.67 2.97 -6.78
C ARG A 141 5.04 4.17 -6.10
N SER A 142 3.71 4.24 -6.04
CA SER A 142 2.97 5.29 -5.35
C SER A 142 3.42 5.39 -3.89
N HIS A 143 3.56 4.25 -3.23
CA HIS A 143 3.99 4.20 -1.85
C HIS A 143 5.47 4.56 -1.64
N ARG A 144 6.39 4.13 -2.51
CA ARG A 144 7.80 4.58 -2.46
C ARG A 144 7.94 6.08 -2.74
N GLY A 145 7.11 6.63 -3.64
CA GLY A 145 7.06 8.07 -3.94
C GLY A 145 6.59 8.90 -2.75
N MET A 146 5.62 8.40 -1.97
CA MET A 146 5.20 9.01 -0.70
C MET A 146 6.30 8.96 0.37
N SER A 147 7.09 7.88 0.41
CA SER A 147 8.19 7.72 1.38
C SER A 147 9.42 8.59 1.05
N ALA A 148 9.68 8.83 -0.25
CA ALA A 148 10.82 9.62 -0.73
C ALA A 148 10.57 11.14 -0.79
N GLY A 149 9.33 11.60 -0.56
CA GLY A 149 8.97 13.02 -0.49
C GLY A 149 9.18 13.68 0.88
N ARG A 150 9.89 13.01 1.80
CA ARG A 150 10.28 13.52 3.13
C ARG A 150 11.72 14.00 3.14
#